data_AF-A0A5P9B9T8-F1
#
_entry.id   AF-A0A5P9B9T8-F1
#
_cell.length_a   1.000
_cell.length_b   1.000
_cell.length_c   1.000
_cell.angle_alpha   90.00
_cell.angle_beta   90.00
_cell.angle_gamma   90.00
#
_symmetry.space_group_name_H-M   'P 1'
#
loop_
_entity.id
_entity.type
_entity.pdbx_description
1 polymer ?
#
loop_
_entity_poly.entity_id
_entity_poly.type
_entity_poly.pdbx_seq_one_letter_code
_entity_poly.pdbx_strand_id
1 'polypeptide(L)'
;MNIGLIIALVAILLVLVLGYNIMLQYKVKVETAKKQESSRYLTIIDGTEELIGNAHHMPFSQDLLVCLNTRILDSLENMYELDPKNKQLAQRIESVKQQITQLKENYQGGESTAFRVPSSDKQAIMMLKLVKRLRDTIRSEHNKGRFETQAYVAENARLETIQIRINIENVIKRANDSIARGQPGTAIQLLRKGIDALTTKNDPYSNQAREKLQEMLNELDQKRQDRNAQELQQMESKEREDDMDALFGQKKKW
;
A
#
# COMPACT_ATOMS: atom_id res chain seq x y z
N MET A 1 -32.65 -7.12 -74.94
CA MET A 1 -32.59 -6.75 -73.50
C MET A 1 -31.24 -7.21 -72.97
N ASN A 2 -30.36 -6.27 -72.61
CA ASN A 2 -28.91 -6.50 -72.56
C ASN A 2 -28.48 -7.23 -71.27
N ILE A 3 -28.65 -8.55 -71.22
CA ILE A 3 -28.26 -9.41 -70.08
C ILE A 3 -26.78 -9.21 -69.69
N GLY A 4 -25.89 -9.03 -70.66
CA GLY A 4 -24.47 -8.74 -70.38
C GLY A 4 -24.23 -7.40 -69.66
N LEU A 5 -25.05 -6.38 -69.94
CA LEU A 5 -25.01 -5.09 -69.24
C LEU A 5 -25.52 -5.23 -67.80
N ILE A 6 -26.53 -6.05 -67.58
CA ILE A 6 -27.06 -6.35 -66.24
C ILE A 6 -26.01 -7.09 -65.40
N ILE A 7 -25.36 -8.11 -65.96
CA ILE A 7 -24.29 -8.87 -65.26
C ILE A 7 -23.10 -7.95 -64.93
N ALA A 8 -22.70 -7.08 -65.85
CA ALA A 8 -21.62 -6.12 -65.62
C ALA A 8 -21.97 -5.12 -64.49
N LEU A 9 -23.20 -4.60 -64.47
CA LEU A 9 -23.68 -3.71 -63.41
C LEU A 9 -23.71 -4.38 -62.04
N VAL A 10 -24.15 -5.64 -61.97
CA VAL A 10 -24.15 -6.41 -60.72
C VAL A 10 -22.72 -6.67 -60.23
N ALA A 11 -21.79 -7.00 -61.13
CA ALA A 11 -20.39 -7.20 -60.77
C ALA A 11 -19.74 -5.92 -60.20
N ILE A 12 -19.99 -4.76 -60.81
CA ILE A 12 -19.50 -3.45 -60.33
C ILE A 12 -20.09 -3.13 -58.95
N LEU A 13 -21.39 -3.38 -58.76
CA LEU A 13 -22.07 -3.11 -57.50
C LEU A 13 -21.52 -3.99 -56.36
N LEU A 14 -21.22 -5.26 -56.63
CA LEU A 14 -20.59 -6.15 -55.64
C LEU A 14 -19.20 -5.67 -55.22
N VAL A 15 -18.37 -5.22 -56.17
CA VAL A 15 -17.04 -4.66 -55.87
C VAL A 15 -17.15 -3.39 -55.02
N LEU A 16 -18.11 -2.50 -55.31
CA LEU A 16 -18.35 -1.30 -54.52
C LEU A 16 -18.78 -1.62 -53.08
N VAL A 17 -19.68 -2.58 -52.90
CA VAL A 17 -20.13 -3.00 -51.56
C VAL A 17 -18.97 -3.61 -50.75
N LEU A 18 -18.15 -4.46 -51.37
CA LEU A 18 -16.97 -5.03 -50.72
C LEU A 18 -15.95 -3.95 -50.34
N GLY A 19 -15.67 -3.01 -51.26
CA GLY A 19 -14.76 -1.89 -51.00
C GLY A 19 -15.23 -1.00 -49.85
N TYR A 20 -16.53 -0.66 -49.83
CA TYR A 20 -17.11 0.12 -48.74
C TYR A 20 -17.02 -0.61 -47.40
N ASN A 21 -17.32 -1.91 -47.35
CA ASN A 21 -17.21 -2.71 -46.13
C ASN A 21 -15.78 -2.80 -45.61
N ILE A 22 -14.78 -2.98 -46.49
CA ILE A 22 -13.36 -3.00 -46.09
C ILE A 22 -12.95 -1.62 -45.53
N MET A 23 -13.36 -0.53 -46.18
CA MET A 23 -13.07 0.83 -45.70
C MET A 23 -13.72 1.08 -44.32
N LEU A 24 -14.97 0.65 -44.14
CA LEU A 24 -15.68 0.76 -42.87
C LEU A 24 -15.00 -0.08 -41.79
N GLN A 25 -14.63 -1.33 -42.07
CA GLN A 25 -13.93 -2.20 -41.14
C GLN A 25 -12.57 -1.61 -40.75
N TYR A 26 -11.84 -1.02 -41.69
CA TYR A 26 -10.59 -0.32 -41.40
C TYR A 26 -10.81 0.88 -40.48
N LYS A 27 -11.79 1.75 -40.77
CA LYS A 27 -12.15 2.88 -39.90
C LYS A 27 -12.51 2.44 -38.49
N VAL A 28 -13.40 1.44 -38.36
CA VAL A 28 -13.79 0.87 -37.07
C VAL A 28 -12.57 0.30 -36.35
N LYS A 29 -11.69 -0.42 -37.04
CA LYS A 29 -10.46 -0.97 -36.44
C LYS A 29 -9.55 0.13 -35.89
N VAL A 30 -9.35 1.22 -36.62
CA VAL A 30 -8.56 2.37 -36.15
C VAL A 30 -9.23 3.05 -34.95
N GLU A 31 -10.55 3.27 -34.98
CA GLU A 31 -11.27 3.86 -33.85
C GLU A 31 -11.23 2.97 -32.60
N THR A 32 -11.39 1.65 -32.76
CA THR A 32 -11.29 0.70 -31.65
C THR A 32 -9.88 0.67 -31.04
N ALA A 33 -8.82 0.73 -31.85
CA ALA A 33 -7.45 0.81 -31.37
C ALA A 33 -7.22 2.09 -30.55
N LYS A 34 -7.65 3.25 -31.07
CA LYS A 34 -7.59 4.52 -30.33
C LYS A 34 -8.35 4.46 -29.01
N LYS A 35 -9.56 3.89 -29.00
CA LYS A 35 -10.36 3.73 -27.79
C LYS A 35 -9.68 2.81 -26.77
N GLN A 36 -9.02 1.75 -27.24
CA GLN A 36 -8.28 0.84 -26.38
C GLN A 36 -7.06 1.52 -25.73
N GLU A 37 -6.30 2.30 -26.48
CA GLU A 37 -5.18 3.07 -25.94
C GLU A 37 -5.64 4.14 -24.95
N SER A 38 -6.70 4.89 -25.30
CA SER A 38 -7.33 5.86 -24.40
C SER A 38 -7.80 5.22 -23.10
N SER A 39 -8.39 4.02 -23.16
CA SER A 39 -8.81 3.25 -21.98
C SER A 39 -7.62 2.84 -21.08
N ARG A 40 -6.43 2.60 -21.64
CA ARG A 40 -5.22 2.30 -20.86
C ARG A 40 -4.78 3.53 -20.07
N TYR A 41 -4.74 4.70 -20.69
CA TYR A 41 -4.41 5.95 -20.01
C TYR A 41 -5.44 6.31 -18.94
N LEU A 42 -6.74 6.08 -19.19
CA LEU A 42 -7.78 6.28 -18.18
C LEU A 42 -7.56 5.40 -16.95
N THR A 43 -7.20 4.12 -17.14
CA THR A 43 -6.88 3.20 -16.03
C THR A 43 -5.68 3.69 -15.21
N ILE A 44 -4.68 4.27 -15.87
CA ILE A 44 -3.52 4.87 -15.21
C ILE A 44 -3.93 6.10 -14.40
N ILE A 45 -4.78 6.98 -14.95
CA ILE A 45 -5.29 8.17 -14.28
C ILE A 45 -6.10 7.78 -13.05
N ASP A 46 -7.13 6.93 -13.22
CA ASP A 46 -8.00 6.49 -12.13
C ASP A 46 -7.19 5.82 -11.01
N GLY A 47 -6.23 4.96 -11.40
CA GLY A 47 -5.34 4.31 -10.44
C GLY A 47 -4.38 5.27 -9.74
N THR A 48 -4.07 6.44 -10.32
CA THR A 48 -3.25 7.48 -9.68
C THR A 48 -4.11 8.38 -8.79
N GLU A 49 -5.30 8.75 -9.23
CA GLU A 49 -6.26 9.52 -8.44
C GLU A 49 -6.72 8.74 -7.20
N GLU A 50 -6.89 7.42 -7.30
CA GLU A 50 -7.12 6.54 -6.15
C GLU A 50 -5.98 6.63 -5.13
N LEU A 51 -4.72 6.66 -5.58
CA LEU A 51 -3.56 6.79 -4.68
C LEU A 51 -3.56 8.15 -3.98
N ILE A 52 -3.84 9.24 -4.71
CA ILE A 52 -3.94 10.60 -4.16
C ILE A 52 -5.10 10.69 -3.16
N GLY A 53 -6.27 10.10 -3.45
CA GLY A 53 -7.43 10.11 -2.55
C GLY A 53 -7.15 9.46 -1.19
N ASN A 54 -6.21 8.52 -1.14
CA ASN A 54 -5.76 7.86 0.08
C ASN A 54 -4.73 8.67 0.91
N ALA A 55 -4.42 9.91 0.52
CA ALA A 55 -3.50 10.79 1.24
C ALA A 55 -3.92 11.12 2.69
N HIS A 56 -5.19 10.87 3.05
CA HIS A 56 -5.66 11.01 4.44
C HIS A 56 -5.09 9.96 5.39
N HIS A 57 -4.63 8.82 4.87
CA HIS A 57 -4.09 7.74 5.67
C HIS A 57 -2.58 7.86 5.91
N MET A 58 -1.88 8.73 5.19
CA MET A 58 -0.42 8.78 5.22
C MET A 58 0.11 10.16 4.81
N PRO A 59 1.22 10.61 5.41
CA PRO A 59 1.92 11.81 4.96
C PRO A 59 2.39 11.67 3.51
N PHE A 60 1.98 12.59 2.63
CA PHE A 60 2.52 12.70 1.29
C PHE A 60 3.50 13.86 1.26
N SER A 61 4.67 13.65 0.63
CA SER A 61 5.64 14.71 0.37
C SER A 61 5.24 15.50 -0.87
N GLN A 62 5.85 16.68 -1.01
CA GLN A 62 5.75 17.49 -2.22
C GLN A 62 6.17 16.70 -3.45
N ASP A 63 7.35 16.06 -3.41
CA ASP A 63 7.91 15.32 -4.54
C ASP A 63 7.01 14.17 -4.97
N LEU A 64 6.40 13.47 -4.00
CA LEU A 64 5.43 12.43 -4.29
C LEU A 64 4.19 12.98 -4.99
N LEU A 65 3.61 14.07 -4.46
CA LEU A 65 2.43 14.69 -5.06
C LEU A 65 2.72 15.22 -6.45
N VAL A 66 3.87 15.86 -6.65
CA VAL A 66 4.31 16.33 -7.97
C VAL A 66 4.50 15.15 -8.92
N CYS A 67 5.12 14.05 -8.48
CA CYS A 67 5.30 12.85 -9.28
C CYS A 67 3.96 12.24 -9.72
N LEU A 68 3.00 12.11 -8.80
CA LEU A 68 1.68 11.53 -9.10
C LEU A 68 0.87 12.44 -10.05
N ASN A 69 0.87 13.76 -9.83
CA ASN A 69 0.20 14.68 -10.73
C ASN A 69 0.87 14.76 -12.11
N THR A 70 2.21 14.66 -12.17
CA THR A 70 2.95 14.61 -13.45
C THR A 70 2.60 13.33 -14.23
N ARG A 71 2.41 12.21 -13.54
CA ARG A 71 1.95 10.96 -14.15
C ARG A 71 0.54 11.08 -14.75
N ILE A 72 -0.37 11.79 -14.06
CA ILE A 72 -1.71 12.10 -14.58
C ILE A 72 -1.60 13.02 -15.81
N LEU A 73 -0.78 14.07 -15.71
CA LEU A 73 -0.56 15.03 -16.79
C LEU A 73 -0.08 14.35 -18.06
N ASP A 74 0.94 13.51 -17.98
CA ASP A 74 1.47 12.77 -19.13
C ASP A 74 0.41 11.84 -19.74
N SER A 75 -0.39 11.17 -18.89
CA SER A 75 -1.47 10.30 -19.39
C SER A 75 -2.53 11.12 -20.13
N LEU A 76 -2.87 12.32 -19.65
CA LEU A 76 -3.80 13.24 -20.30
C LEU A 76 -3.25 13.82 -21.60
N GLU A 77 -1.97 14.19 -21.64
CA GLU A 77 -1.30 14.69 -22.85
C GLU A 77 -1.28 13.61 -23.94
N ASN A 78 -0.90 12.37 -23.61
CA ASN A 78 -0.96 11.25 -24.54
C ASN A 78 -2.39 10.96 -25.02
N MET A 79 -3.41 11.09 -24.16
CA MET A 79 -4.82 10.97 -24.58
C MET A 79 -5.23 12.08 -25.54
N TYR A 80 -4.73 13.30 -25.33
CA TYR A 80 -5.02 14.44 -26.19
C TYR A 80 -4.36 14.29 -27.58
N GLU A 81 -3.17 13.70 -27.66
CA GLU A 81 -2.54 13.38 -28.96
C GLU A 81 -3.37 12.38 -29.79
N LEU A 82 -4.05 11.43 -29.14
CA LEU A 82 -4.92 10.45 -29.81
C LEU A 82 -6.22 11.07 -30.35
N ASP A 83 -6.76 12.07 -29.64
CA ASP A 83 -7.94 12.85 -30.01
C ASP A 83 -7.81 14.36 -29.71
N PRO A 84 -7.14 15.13 -30.60
CA PRO A 84 -6.90 16.56 -30.38
C PRO A 84 -8.17 17.43 -30.43
N LYS A 85 -9.30 16.88 -30.87
CA LYS A 85 -10.57 17.61 -30.98
C LYS A 85 -11.30 17.72 -29.64
N ASN A 86 -10.86 16.96 -28.64
CA ASN A 86 -11.50 16.94 -27.34
C ASN A 86 -11.08 18.14 -26.47
N LYS A 87 -11.93 19.18 -26.47
CA LYS A 87 -11.72 20.40 -25.67
C LYS A 87 -11.72 20.15 -24.15
N GLN A 88 -12.38 19.09 -23.67
CA GLN A 88 -12.42 18.76 -22.24
C GLN A 88 -11.06 18.26 -21.75
N LEU A 89 -10.35 17.47 -22.57
CA LEU A 89 -8.99 17.01 -22.25
C LEU A 89 -8.02 18.19 -22.16
N ALA A 90 -8.08 19.13 -23.10
CA ALA A 90 -7.26 20.34 -23.08
C ALA A 90 -7.47 21.17 -21.79
N GLN A 91 -8.72 21.34 -21.36
CA GLN A 91 -9.03 22.03 -20.10
C GLN A 91 -8.49 21.28 -18.86
N ARG A 92 -8.61 19.94 -18.85
CA ARG A 92 -8.10 19.12 -17.74
C ARG A 92 -6.57 19.15 -17.66
N ILE A 93 -5.87 19.14 -18.80
CA ILE A 93 -4.41 19.29 -18.88
C ILE A 93 -3.98 20.61 -18.23
N GLU A 94 -4.64 21.72 -18.58
CA GLU A 94 -4.31 23.03 -18.04
C GLU A 94 -4.55 23.10 -16.52
N SER A 95 -5.67 22.54 -16.04
CA SER A 95 -5.97 22.45 -14.61
C SER A 95 -4.90 21.67 -13.83
N VAL A 96 -4.48 20.52 -14.35
CA VAL A 96 -3.43 19.69 -13.72
C VAL A 96 -2.07 20.39 -13.77
N LYS A 97 -1.74 21.10 -14.86
CA LYS A 97 -0.51 21.92 -14.95
C LYS A 97 -0.50 22.99 -13.86
N GLN A 98 -1.60 23.72 -13.71
CA GLN A 98 -1.73 24.73 -12.66
C GLN A 98 -1.61 24.13 -11.26
N GLN A 99 -2.21 22.96 -11.04
CA GLN A 99 -2.08 22.24 -9.77
C GLN A 99 -0.62 21.84 -9.48
N ILE A 100 0.12 21.35 -10.47
CA ILE A 100 1.55 21.02 -10.31
C ILE A 100 2.37 22.28 -9.98
N THR A 101 2.12 23.40 -10.66
CA THR A 101 2.81 24.67 -10.39
C THR A 101 2.51 25.15 -8.97
N GLN A 102 1.25 25.13 -8.54
CA GLN A 102 0.86 25.49 -7.18
C GLN A 102 1.51 24.56 -6.14
N LEU A 103 1.60 23.25 -6.41
CA LEU A 103 2.31 22.30 -5.56
C LEU A 103 3.83 22.53 -5.53
N LYS A 104 4.42 23.17 -6.54
CA LYS A 104 5.85 23.52 -6.54
C LYS A 104 6.11 24.82 -5.77
N GLU A 105 5.25 25.82 -5.95
CA GLU A 105 5.46 27.17 -5.44
C GLU A 105 4.90 27.39 -4.03
N ASN A 106 3.73 26.82 -3.72
CA ASN A 106 2.98 27.11 -2.50
C ASN A 106 3.04 25.97 -1.47
N TYR A 107 3.89 24.97 -1.68
CA TYR A 107 4.04 23.90 -0.69
C TYR A 107 4.78 24.44 0.52
N GLN A 108 4.03 24.81 1.54
CA GLN A 108 4.58 25.19 2.84
C GLN A 108 5.24 23.95 3.42
N GLY A 109 6.56 23.85 3.27
CA GLY A 109 7.37 22.67 3.59
C GLY A 109 6.90 21.95 4.84
N GLY A 110 6.34 20.76 4.65
CA GLY A 110 5.76 19.93 5.70
C GLY A 110 4.96 18.79 5.08
N GLU A 111 4.92 17.63 5.74
CA GLU A 111 4.11 16.50 5.27
C GLU A 111 2.62 16.89 5.24
N SER A 112 1.89 16.50 4.18
CA SER A 112 0.48 16.89 3.99
C SER A 112 -0.44 16.54 5.18
N THR A 113 -0.10 15.48 5.92
CA THR A 113 -0.79 15.04 7.13
C THR A 113 0.21 14.42 8.10
N ALA A 114 -0.03 14.53 9.41
CA ALA A 114 0.76 13.78 10.39
C ALA A 114 0.47 12.27 10.26
N PHE A 115 1.53 11.44 10.34
CA PHE A 115 1.39 9.99 10.32
C PHE A 115 0.39 9.51 11.40
N ARG A 116 -0.66 8.82 10.96
CA ARG A 116 -1.63 8.18 11.85
C ARG A 116 -1.30 6.70 12.01
N VAL A 117 -1.20 6.27 13.27
CA VAL A 117 -1.04 4.87 13.62
C VAL A 117 -2.31 4.10 13.21
N PRO A 118 -2.20 2.92 12.57
CA PRO A 118 -3.37 2.14 12.21
C PRO A 118 -4.15 1.67 13.46
N SER A 119 -5.46 1.89 13.47
CA SER A 119 -6.33 1.49 14.59
C SER A 119 -6.70 0.01 14.56
N SER A 120 -6.48 -0.70 13.45
CA SER A 120 -6.86 -2.11 13.24
C SER A 120 -5.88 -2.82 12.30
N ASP A 121 -5.71 -4.13 12.46
CA ASP A 121 -4.94 -4.99 11.56
C ASP A 121 -5.40 -4.82 10.10
N LYS A 122 -6.72 -4.69 9.88
CA LYS A 122 -7.28 -4.45 8.54
C LYS A 122 -6.79 -3.12 7.96
N GLN A 123 -6.73 -2.08 8.79
CA GLN A 123 -6.22 -0.77 8.41
C GLN A 123 -4.71 -0.81 8.17
N ALA A 124 -3.95 -1.53 8.99
CA ALA A 124 -2.51 -1.72 8.80
C ALA A 124 -2.21 -2.41 7.46
N ILE A 125 -2.95 -3.46 7.12
CA ILE A 125 -2.81 -4.17 5.82
C ILE A 125 -3.16 -3.23 4.65
N MET A 126 -4.21 -2.42 4.77
CA MET A 126 -4.59 -1.45 3.74
C MET A 126 -3.49 -0.42 3.52
N MET A 127 -2.95 0.16 4.61
CA MET A 127 -1.86 1.14 4.54
C MET A 127 -0.58 0.53 3.97
N LEU A 128 -0.23 -0.72 4.33
CA LEU A 128 0.92 -1.43 3.75
C LEU A 128 0.77 -1.65 2.24
N LYS A 129 -0.43 -2.03 1.78
CA LYS A 129 -0.72 -2.16 0.35
C LYS A 129 -0.60 -0.82 -0.36
N LEU A 130 -1.03 0.28 0.26
CA LEU A 130 -0.88 1.63 -0.27
C LEU A 130 0.60 2.00 -0.42
N VAL A 131 1.42 1.84 0.64
CA VAL A 131 2.88 2.11 0.56
C VAL A 131 3.50 1.31 -0.58
N LYS A 132 3.16 0.02 -0.70
CA LYS A 132 3.72 -0.84 -1.75
C LYS A 132 3.35 -0.33 -3.16
N ARG A 133 2.07 0.00 -3.39
CA ARG A 133 1.63 0.58 -4.67
C ARG A 133 2.31 1.92 -4.97
N LEU A 134 2.52 2.78 -3.97
CA LEU A 134 3.25 4.03 -4.14
C LEU A 134 4.71 3.78 -4.54
N ARG A 135 5.42 2.89 -3.83
CA ARG A 135 6.82 2.53 -4.15
C ARG A 135 6.96 1.97 -5.57
N ASP A 136 6.04 1.10 -5.99
CA ASP A 136 6.03 0.53 -7.33
C ASP A 136 5.73 1.61 -8.40
N THR A 137 4.82 2.55 -8.10
CA THR A 137 4.49 3.66 -9.00
C THR A 137 5.67 4.59 -9.19
N ILE A 138 6.31 5.01 -8.10
CA ILE A 138 7.47 5.90 -8.15
C ILE A 138 8.64 5.22 -8.87
N ARG A 139 8.89 3.93 -8.62
CA ARG A 139 9.91 3.17 -9.36
C ARG A 139 9.60 3.15 -10.86
N SER A 140 8.34 2.92 -11.23
CA SER A 140 7.90 2.97 -12.63
C SER A 140 8.15 4.35 -13.26
N GLU A 141 7.82 5.44 -12.57
CA GLU A 141 8.05 6.79 -13.09
C GLU A 141 9.53 7.18 -13.14
N HIS A 142 10.35 6.70 -12.20
CA HIS A 142 11.80 6.85 -12.25
C HIS A 142 12.42 6.08 -13.42
N ASN A 143 11.98 4.84 -13.68
CA ASN A 143 12.44 4.04 -14.82
C ASN A 143 12.10 4.67 -16.18
N LYS A 144 11.07 5.52 -16.23
CA LYS A 144 10.71 6.32 -17.42
C LYS A 144 11.49 7.63 -17.54
N GLY A 145 12.37 7.94 -16.58
CA GLY A 145 13.14 9.19 -16.54
C GLY A 145 12.35 10.41 -16.08
N ARG A 146 11.15 10.23 -15.51
CA ARG A 146 10.22 11.31 -15.15
C ARG A 146 10.28 11.70 -13.67
N PHE A 147 11.11 11.00 -12.91
CA PHE A 147 11.36 11.29 -11.51
C PHE A 147 12.86 11.36 -11.27
N GLU A 148 13.30 12.51 -10.76
CA GLU A 148 14.70 12.83 -10.55
C GLU A 148 15.32 11.86 -9.52
N THR A 149 16.58 11.47 -9.73
CA THR A 149 17.20 10.36 -8.99
C THR A 149 17.36 10.67 -7.50
N GLN A 150 17.72 11.90 -7.14
CA GLN A 150 17.87 12.30 -5.74
C GLN A 150 16.51 12.32 -5.03
N ALA A 151 15.48 12.89 -5.66
CA ALA A 151 14.09 12.84 -5.19
C ALA A 151 13.57 11.40 -5.07
N TYR A 152 13.95 10.53 -6.02
CA TYR A 152 13.64 9.10 -5.97
C TYR A 152 14.20 8.40 -4.75
N VAL A 153 15.50 8.57 -4.50
CA VAL A 153 16.18 7.95 -3.37
C VAL A 153 15.58 8.44 -2.05
N ALA A 154 15.38 9.75 -1.92
CA ALA A 154 14.80 10.36 -0.72
C ALA A 154 13.36 9.86 -0.47
N GLU A 155 12.51 9.88 -1.48
CA GLU A 155 11.10 9.47 -1.33
C GLU A 155 10.95 7.97 -1.11
N ASN A 156 11.76 7.13 -1.78
CA ASN A 156 11.75 5.69 -1.54
C ASN A 156 12.22 5.35 -0.12
N ALA A 157 13.24 6.05 0.41
CA ALA A 157 13.67 5.89 1.80
C ALA A 157 12.58 6.35 2.80
N ARG A 158 11.87 7.44 2.50
CA ARG A 158 10.73 7.93 3.29
C ARG A 158 9.60 6.90 3.35
N LEU A 159 9.18 6.38 2.20
CA LEU A 159 8.14 5.35 2.11
C LEU A 159 8.55 4.04 2.80
N GLU A 160 9.82 3.67 2.73
CA GLU A 160 10.35 2.52 3.46
C GLU A 160 10.30 2.72 4.98
N THR A 161 10.63 3.92 5.46
CA THR A 161 10.51 4.27 6.88
C THR A 161 9.05 4.20 7.34
N ILE A 162 8.11 4.71 6.54
CA ILE A 162 6.67 4.60 6.81
C ILE A 162 6.22 3.13 6.87
N GLN A 163 6.73 2.28 5.98
CA GLN A 163 6.43 0.85 5.97
C GLN A 163 6.88 0.17 7.26
N ILE A 164 8.10 0.46 7.72
CA ILE A 164 8.65 -0.06 8.97
C ILE A 164 7.79 0.41 10.14
N ARG A 165 7.48 1.70 10.21
CA ARG A 165 6.64 2.28 11.27
C ARG A 165 5.26 1.60 11.35
N ILE A 166 4.58 1.39 10.23
CA ILE A 166 3.29 0.68 10.20
C ILE A 166 3.44 -0.76 10.73
N ASN A 167 4.50 -1.46 10.31
CA ASN A 167 4.74 -2.84 10.74
C ASN A 167 5.00 -2.93 12.25
N ILE A 168 5.84 -2.06 12.81
CA ILE A 168 6.18 -2.07 14.22
C ILE A 168 4.97 -1.72 15.09
N GLU A 169 4.24 -0.67 14.76
CA GLU A 169 3.04 -0.30 15.51
C GLU A 169 2.00 -1.44 15.49
N ASN A 170 1.85 -2.13 14.36
CA ASN A 170 0.98 -3.30 14.25
C ASN A 170 1.48 -4.47 15.11
N VAL A 171 2.80 -4.72 15.16
CA VAL A 171 3.39 -5.75 16.04
C VAL A 171 3.13 -5.43 17.52
N ILE A 172 3.36 -4.18 17.94
CA ILE A 172 3.11 -3.73 19.32
C ILE A 172 1.65 -3.93 19.68
N LYS A 173 0.74 -3.50 18.80
CA LYS A 173 -0.70 -3.65 19.02
C LYS A 173 -1.10 -5.12 19.15
N ARG A 174 -0.65 -5.98 18.24
CA ARG A 174 -0.93 -7.42 18.27
C ARG A 174 -0.34 -8.10 19.50
N ALA A 175 0.85 -7.70 19.93
CA ALA A 175 1.46 -8.20 21.17
C ALA A 175 0.60 -7.82 22.39
N ASN A 176 0.14 -6.57 22.48
CA ASN A 176 -0.76 -6.11 23.55
C ASN A 176 -2.09 -6.87 23.54
N ASP A 177 -2.69 -7.08 22.36
CA ASP A 177 -3.92 -7.86 22.22
C ASP A 177 -3.72 -9.32 22.67
N SER A 178 -2.57 -9.93 22.36
CA SER A 178 -2.23 -11.29 22.82
C SER A 178 -2.03 -11.36 24.34
N ILE A 179 -1.41 -10.35 24.95
CA ILE A 179 -1.26 -10.25 26.40
C ILE A 179 -2.64 -10.15 27.06
N ALA A 180 -3.51 -9.28 26.54
CA ALA A 180 -4.88 -9.11 27.04
C ALA A 180 -5.72 -10.39 26.94
N ARG A 181 -5.45 -11.24 25.94
CA ARG A 181 -6.08 -12.57 25.78
C ARG A 181 -5.45 -13.67 26.61
N GLY A 182 -4.46 -13.36 27.45
CA GLY A 182 -3.77 -14.35 28.29
C GLY A 182 -2.82 -15.27 27.53
N GLN A 183 -2.34 -14.85 26.34
CA GLN A 183 -1.39 -15.60 25.50
C GLN A 183 -0.01 -14.90 25.45
N PRO A 184 0.75 -14.87 26.55
CA PRO A 184 2.03 -14.16 26.59
C PRO A 184 3.09 -14.79 25.69
N GLY A 185 3.05 -16.12 25.46
CA GLY A 185 3.97 -16.80 24.56
C GLY A 185 3.87 -16.28 23.11
N THR A 186 2.65 -16.05 22.63
CA THR A 186 2.41 -15.45 21.30
C THR A 186 2.94 -14.02 21.24
N ALA A 187 2.73 -13.23 22.30
CA ALA A 187 3.24 -11.87 22.37
C ALA A 187 4.78 -11.82 22.29
N ILE A 188 5.47 -12.69 23.03
CA ILE A 188 6.95 -12.80 22.99
C ILE A 188 7.43 -13.13 21.56
N GLN A 189 6.80 -14.10 20.89
CA GLN A 189 7.15 -14.46 19.52
C GLN A 189 6.97 -13.28 18.54
N LEU A 190 5.88 -12.52 18.69
CA LEU A 190 5.62 -11.33 17.87
C LEU A 190 6.66 -10.24 18.10
N LEU A 191 7.03 -9.96 19.35
CA LEU A 191 8.04 -8.97 19.70
C LEU A 191 9.42 -9.36 19.17
N ARG A 192 9.84 -10.62 19.32
CA ARG A 192 11.11 -11.14 18.76
C ARG A 192 11.16 -10.93 17.24
N LYS A 193 10.08 -11.30 16.54
CA LYS A 193 9.98 -11.09 15.09
C LYS A 193 10.05 -9.61 14.71
N GLY A 194 9.49 -8.72 15.53
CA GLY A 194 9.60 -7.28 15.36
C GLY A 194 11.04 -6.78 15.50
N ILE A 195 11.75 -7.25 16.52
CA ILE A 195 13.18 -6.92 16.76
C ILE A 195 14.04 -7.40 15.59
N ASP A 196 13.87 -8.66 15.16
CA ASP A 196 14.61 -9.24 14.04
C ASP A 196 14.41 -8.44 12.74
N ALA A 197 13.20 -7.93 12.50
CA ALA A 197 12.90 -7.09 11.35
C ALA A 197 13.63 -5.74 11.39
N LEU A 198 13.94 -5.23 12.59
CA LEU A 198 14.65 -3.96 12.77
C LEU A 198 16.18 -4.13 12.75
N THR A 199 16.72 -5.34 12.95
CA THR A 199 18.19 -5.57 13.05
C THR A 199 18.97 -5.11 11.82
N THR A 200 18.34 -5.13 10.64
CA THR A 200 18.97 -4.73 9.37
C THR A 200 18.93 -3.23 9.10
N LYS A 201 18.32 -2.43 9.99
CA LYS A 201 18.05 -0.99 9.78
C LYS A 201 18.64 -0.15 10.93
N ASN A 202 19.36 0.91 10.56
CA ASN A 202 20.07 1.79 11.51
C ASN A 202 19.53 3.23 11.51
N ASP A 203 18.25 3.43 11.21
CA ASP A 203 17.62 4.75 11.31
C ASP A 203 17.24 5.09 12.77
N PRO A 204 17.11 6.39 13.12
CA PRO A 204 16.80 6.82 14.48
C PRO A 204 15.51 6.20 15.03
N TYR A 205 14.48 6.05 14.19
CA TYR A 205 13.21 5.45 14.58
C TYR A 205 13.37 3.95 14.84
N SER A 206 14.04 3.20 13.97
CA SER A 206 14.31 1.77 14.16
C SER A 206 15.07 1.47 15.44
N ASN A 207 16.03 2.33 15.82
CA ASN A 207 16.77 2.17 17.08
C ASN A 207 15.86 2.37 18.30
N GLN A 208 15.07 3.45 18.34
CA GLN A 208 14.09 3.70 19.41
C GLN A 208 13.02 2.61 19.49
N ALA A 209 12.52 2.16 18.33
CA ALA A 209 11.55 1.08 18.24
C ALA A 209 12.14 -0.23 18.76
N ARG A 210 13.40 -0.54 18.44
CA ARG A 210 14.10 -1.74 18.90
C ARG A 210 14.24 -1.73 20.42
N GLU A 211 14.67 -0.61 20.99
CA GLU A 211 14.79 -0.43 22.44
C GLU A 211 13.45 -0.64 23.14
N LYS A 212 12.39 0.02 22.66
CA LYS A 212 11.03 -0.16 23.19
C LYS A 212 10.53 -1.61 23.10
N LEU A 213 10.77 -2.29 21.98
CA LEU A 213 10.37 -3.70 21.83
C LEU A 213 11.17 -4.61 22.75
N GLN A 214 12.45 -4.31 22.99
CA GLN A 214 13.31 -5.05 23.89
C GLN A 214 12.88 -4.87 25.35
N GLU A 215 12.51 -3.66 25.76
CA GLU A 215 11.93 -3.38 27.08
C GLU A 215 10.64 -4.19 27.29
N MET A 216 9.70 -4.13 26.34
CA MET A 216 8.46 -4.91 26.42
C MET A 216 8.71 -6.43 26.50
N LEU A 217 9.73 -6.93 25.80
CA LEU A 217 10.10 -8.34 25.83
C LEU A 217 10.69 -8.74 27.18
N ASN A 218 11.59 -7.92 27.73
CA ASN A 218 12.20 -8.16 29.03
C ASN A 218 11.14 -8.15 30.14
N GLU A 219 10.18 -7.22 30.10
CA GLU A 219 9.05 -7.18 31.04
C GLU A 219 8.19 -8.45 31.00
N LEU A 220 7.95 -9.00 29.80
CA LEU A 220 7.16 -10.22 29.63
C LEU A 220 7.92 -11.47 30.10
N ASP A 221 9.21 -11.56 29.79
CA ASP A 221 10.05 -12.67 30.24
C ASP A 221 10.19 -12.66 31.77
N GLN A 222 10.30 -11.48 32.39
CA GLN A 222 10.32 -11.34 33.85
C GLN A 222 8.99 -11.72 34.48
N LYS A 223 7.84 -11.23 33.98
CA LYS A 223 6.51 -11.65 34.43
C LYS A 223 6.28 -13.15 34.32
N ARG A 224 6.85 -13.79 33.28
CA ARG A 224 6.78 -15.24 33.09
C ARG A 224 7.63 -15.98 34.13
N GLN A 225 8.85 -15.50 34.42
CA GLN A 225 9.71 -16.07 35.46
C GLN A 225 9.05 -15.94 36.84
N ASP A 226 8.51 -14.77 37.18
CA ASP A 226 7.84 -14.53 38.47
C ASP A 226 6.62 -15.44 38.65
N ARG A 227 5.81 -15.60 37.60
CA ARG A 227 4.65 -16.50 37.63
C ARG A 227 5.05 -17.96 37.81
N ASN A 228 6.10 -18.42 37.11
CA ASN A 228 6.61 -19.78 37.27
C ASN A 228 7.16 -20.01 38.68
N ALA A 229 7.86 -19.02 39.25
CA ALA A 229 8.37 -19.09 40.62
C ALA A 229 7.24 -19.14 41.65
N GLN A 230 6.18 -18.36 41.45
CA GLN A 230 4.98 -18.42 42.30
C GLN A 230 4.25 -19.76 42.18
N GLU A 231 4.09 -20.31 40.97
CA GLU A 231 3.47 -21.62 40.77
C GLU A 231 4.28 -22.75 41.42
N LEU A 232 5.62 -22.69 41.36
CA LEU A 232 6.50 -23.64 42.04
C LEU A 232 6.37 -23.55 43.57
N GLN A 233 6.41 -22.33 44.12
CA GLN A 233 6.22 -22.10 45.56
C GLN A 233 4.85 -22.56 46.05
N GLN A 234 3.79 -22.37 45.26
CA GLN A 234 2.45 -22.86 45.60
C GLN A 234 2.36 -24.38 45.55
N MET A 235 3.07 -25.04 44.64
CA MET A 235 3.14 -26.51 44.63
C MET A 235 3.90 -27.03 45.84
N GLU A 236 5.08 -26.46 46.15
CA GLU A 236 5.85 -26.83 47.34
C GLU A 236 5.11 -26.57 48.66
N SER A 237 4.28 -25.51 48.73
CA SER A 237 3.46 -25.25 49.91
C SER A 237 2.31 -26.24 50.05
N LYS A 238 1.67 -26.61 48.93
CA LYS A 238 0.61 -27.64 48.93
C LYS A 238 1.16 -29.01 49.28
N GLU A 239 2.29 -29.41 48.71
CA GLU A 239 2.96 -30.66 49.08
C GLU A 239 3.34 -30.68 50.56
N ARG A 240 3.81 -29.56 51.11
CA ARG A 240 4.07 -29.44 52.55
C ARG A 240 2.80 -29.52 53.40
N GLU A 241 1.69 -28.92 52.99
CA GLU A 241 0.40 -29.05 53.69
C GLU A 241 -0.12 -30.49 53.64
N ASP A 242 -0.06 -31.15 52.48
CA ASP A 242 -0.50 -32.53 52.29
C ASP A 242 0.38 -33.52 53.10
N ASP A 243 1.70 -33.32 53.14
CA ASP A 243 2.60 -34.13 53.98
C ASP A 243 2.35 -33.92 55.48
N MET A 244 2.06 -32.67 55.90
CA MET A 244 1.68 -32.38 57.28
C MET A 244 0.34 -33.03 57.64
N ASP A 245 -0.67 -32.96 56.77
CA ASP A 245 -1.95 -33.64 57.01
C ASP A 245 -1.80 -35.17 57.00
N ALA A 246 -0.89 -35.73 56.20
CA ALA A 246 -0.57 -37.17 56.22
C ALA A 246 0.16 -37.59 57.52
N LEU A 247 1.06 -36.75 58.03
CA LEU A 247 1.81 -37.01 59.27
C LEU A 247 0.97 -36.81 60.55
N PHE A 248 -0.03 -35.92 60.53
CA PHE A 248 -0.83 -35.56 61.71
C PHE A 248 -2.30 -36.01 61.66
N GLY A 249 -2.83 -36.43 60.50
CA GLY A 249 -4.22 -36.82 60.30
C GLY A 249 -4.62 -38.20 60.85
N GLN A 250 -3.66 -39.09 61.15
CA GLN A 250 -3.93 -40.36 61.84
C GLN A 250 -4.03 -40.20 63.36
N LYS A 251 -5.02 -39.43 63.82
CA LYS A 251 -5.61 -39.60 65.16
C LYS A 251 -7.13 -39.66 65.06
N LYS A 252 -7.64 -40.72 64.42
CA LYS A 252 -9.03 -41.15 64.67
C LYS A 252 -9.10 -41.68 66.10
N LYS A 253 -9.76 -40.90 66.95
CA LYS A 253 -10.12 -41.23 68.33
C LYS A 253 -10.83 -42.58 68.38
N TRP A 254 -10.34 -43.47 69.24
CA TRP A 254 -11.11 -44.59 69.80
C TRP A 254 -12.09 -44.06 70.85
#